data_AF-A0A485A543-F1
#
_entry.id   AF-A0A485A543-F1
#
_cell.length_a   1.000
_cell.length_b   1.000
_cell.length_c   1.000
_cell.angle_alpha   90.00
_cell.angle_beta   90.00
_cell.angle_gamma   90.00
#
_symmetry.space_group_name_H-M   'P 1'
#
loop_
_entity.id
_entity.type
_entity.pdbx_description
1 polymer ?
#
loop_
_entity_poly.entity_id
_entity_poly.type
_entity_poly.pdbx_seq_one_letter_code
_entity_poly.pdbx_strand_id
1 'polypeptide(L)'
;MSKVLVFSDNLDLAKAVDLYRHFSSRVNLSFGIGTRLTCDIPQVKPLNIVIKLVECNGKPVAKLSDSPGKLSATTRRLSGHCVKPLTFRR
;
A
#
# COMPACT_ATOMS: atom_id res chain seq x y z
N MET A 1 -23.61 10.43 1.57
CA MET A 1 -22.27 9.84 1.34
C MET A 1 -21.23 10.97 1.29
N SER A 2 -20.35 11.09 2.29
CA SER A 2 -19.34 12.17 2.33
C SER A 2 -17.88 11.69 2.32
N LYS A 3 -17.65 10.37 2.38
CA LYS A 3 -16.31 9.77 2.37
C LYS A 3 -16.12 8.97 1.09
N VAL A 4 -14.87 8.92 0.63
CA VAL A 4 -14.44 8.20 -0.59
C VAL A 4 -13.43 7.13 -0.18
N LEU A 5 -13.61 5.90 -0.66
CA LEU A 5 -12.56 4.88 -0.58
C LEU A 5 -11.65 4.99 -1.79
N VAL A 6 -10.35 5.14 -1.54
CA VAL A 6 -9.34 5.19 -2.59
C VAL A 6 -8.56 3.88 -2.58
N PHE A 7 -8.68 3.11 -3.66
CA PHE A 7 -7.93 1.87 -3.86
C PHE A 7 -6.75 2.15 -4.79
N SER A 8 -5.53 1.77 -4.38
CA SER A 8 -4.33 2.07 -5.16
C SER A 8 -3.21 1.02 -5.05
N ASP A 9 -3.47 -0.14 -4.45
CA ASP A 9 -2.44 -1.18 -4.27
C ASP A 9 -2.35 -2.08 -5.50
N ASN A 10 -1.37 -1.82 -6.38
CA ASN A 10 -1.04 -2.65 -7.55
C ASN A 10 -2.27 -3.09 -8.36
N LEU A 11 -3.17 -2.14 -8.64
CA LEU A 11 -4.40 -2.39 -9.38
C LEU A 11 -4.14 -2.62 -10.87
N ASP A 12 -5.00 -3.43 -11.46
CA ASP A 12 -5.26 -3.53 -12.89
C ASP A 12 -6.74 -3.16 -13.15
N LEU A 13 -7.12 -2.98 -14.41
CA LEU A 13 -8.49 -2.58 -14.76
C LEU A 13 -9.53 -3.60 -14.31
N ALA A 14 -9.24 -4.89 -14.40
CA ALA A 14 -10.16 -5.95 -14.00
C ALA A 14 -10.47 -5.87 -12.49
N LYS A 15 -9.44 -5.79 -11.64
CA LYS A 15 -9.59 -5.64 -10.18
C LYS A 15 -10.33 -4.37 -9.80
N ALA A 16 -10.09 -3.26 -10.51
CA ALA A 16 -10.80 -2.01 -10.26
C ALA A 16 -12.30 -2.16 -10.53
N VAL A 17 -12.69 -2.84 -11.61
CA VAL A 17 -14.09 -3.14 -11.93
C VAL A 17 -14.73 -4.06 -10.89
N ASP A 18 -14.01 -5.09 -10.43
CA ASP A 18 -14.53 -6.00 -9.41
C ASP A 18 -14.78 -5.29 -8.08
N LEU A 19 -13.85 -4.44 -7.65
CA LEU A 19 -14.01 -3.58 -6.47
C LEU A 19 -15.18 -2.59 -6.64
N TYR A 20 -15.33 -2.01 -7.84
CA TYR A 20 -16.44 -1.11 -8.14
C TYR A 20 -17.79 -1.82 -8.01
N ARG A 21 -17.93 -3.00 -8.62
CA ARG A 21 -19.15 -3.82 -8.53
C ARG A 21 -19.48 -4.19 -7.10
N HIS A 22 -18.47 -4.46 -6.28
CA HIS A 22 -18.67 -4.85 -4.89
C HIS A 22 -19.08 -3.67 -3.97
N PHE A 23 -18.53 -2.46 -4.17
CA PHE A 23 -18.68 -1.36 -3.20
C PHE A 23 -19.51 -0.15 -3.68
N SER A 24 -19.80 -0.01 -4.97
CA SER A 24 -20.38 1.22 -5.57
C SER A 24 -21.74 1.62 -5.00
N SER A 25 -22.55 0.67 -4.53
CA SER A 25 -23.85 0.96 -3.89
C SER A 25 -23.75 1.52 -2.47
N ARG A 26 -22.57 1.43 -1.83
CA ARG A 26 -22.39 1.72 -0.40
C ARG A 26 -21.56 2.97 -0.13
N VAL A 27 -20.64 3.33 -1.01
CA VAL A 27 -19.68 4.42 -0.79
C VAL A 27 -19.12 4.93 -2.11
N ASN A 28 -18.69 6.19 -2.12
CA ASN A 28 -17.97 6.77 -3.25
C ASN A 28 -16.60 6.10 -3.41
N LEU A 29 -16.19 5.84 -4.66
CA LEU A 29 -14.97 5.09 -4.98
C LEU A 29 -14.04 5.92 -5.87
N SER A 30 -12.73 5.72 -5.67
CA SER A 30 -11.69 6.20 -6.56
C SER A 30 -10.58 5.15 -6.68
N PHE A 31 -9.96 5.06 -7.85
CA PHE A 31 -8.98 4.03 -8.19
C PHE A 31 -7.70 4.67 -8.75
N GLY A 32 -6.58 4.42 -8.08
CA GLY A 32 -5.25 4.81 -8.54
C GLY A 32 -4.55 3.64 -9.23
N ILE A 33 -4.48 3.68 -10.56
CA ILE A 33 -3.76 2.68 -11.37
C ILE A 33 -2.43 3.29 -11.83
N GLY A 34 -1.31 2.73 -11.35
CA GLY A 34 0.04 3.21 -11.64
C GLY A 34 0.67 2.47 -12.82
N THR A 35 1.62 1.59 -12.52
CA THR A 35 2.44 0.86 -13.51
C THR A 35 1.64 0.17 -14.61
N ARG A 36 0.48 -0.42 -14.27
CA ARG A 36 -0.42 -1.08 -15.25
C ARG A 36 -1.10 -0.13 -16.23
N LEU A 37 -1.09 1.17 -15.95
CA LEU A 37 -1.59 2.20 -16.85
C LEU A 37 -0.44 2.86 -17.63
N THR A 38 0.67 3.14 -16.96
CA THR A 38 1.77 3.94 -17.53
C THR A 38 2.89 3.11 -18.17
N CYS A 39 2.96 1.81 -17.90
CA CYS A 39 4.05 0.93 -18.34
C CYS A 39 3.52 -0.49 -18.65
N ASP A 40 2.42 -0.59 -19.39
CA ASP A 40 1.86 -1.86 -19.89
C ASP A 40 2.17 -2.05 -21.38
N ILE A 41 3.46 -2.18 -21.68
CA ILE A 41 3.96 -2.33 -23.06
C ILE A 41 4.34 -3.80 -23.28
N PRO A 42 3.87 -4.43 -24.38
CA PRO A 42 4.27 -5.79 -24.72
C PRO A 42 5.79 -5.96 -24.71
N GLN A 43 6.26 -7.09 -24.17
CA GLN A 43 7.68 -7.46 -24.06
C GLN A 43 8.55 -6.52 -23.19
N VAL A 44 7.98 -5.50 -22.55
CA VAL A 44 8.70 -4.65 -21.58
C VAL A 44 8.31 -5.06 -20.16
N LYS A 45 9.32 -5.39 -19.34
CA LYS A 45 9.11 -5.64 -17.91
C LYS A 45 9.32 -4.34 -17.12
N PRO A 46 8.31 -3.83 -16.40
CA PRO A 46 8.47 -2.66 -15.57
C PRO A 46 9.48 -2.89 -14.45
N LEU A 47 10.28 -1.86 -14.14
CA LEU A 47 11.19 -1.88 -13.01
C LEU A 47 10.41 -1.72 -11.70
N ASN A 48 10.66 -2.62 -10.74
CA ASN A 48 10.08 -2.55 -9.40
C ASN A 48 11.04 -1.84 -8.45
N ILE A 49 11.05 -0.51 -8.49
CA ILE A 49 11.93 0.33 -7.68
C ILE A 49 11.10 1.06 -6.62
N VAL A 50 11.64 1.14 -5.40
CA VAL A 50 11.00 1.84 -4.28
C VAL A 50 12.01 2.74 -3.58
N ILE A 51 11.58 3.93 -3.22
CA ILE A 51 12.30 4.83 -2.31
C ILE A 51 11.50 4.91 -1.02
N LYS A 52 12.17 4.77 0.12
CA LYS A 52 11.54 4.75 1.44
C LYS A 52 12.33 5.60 2.42
N LEU A 53 11.62 6.31 3.27
CA LEU A 53 12.22 6.98 4.42
C LEU A 53 12.70 5.92 5.42
N VAL A 54 13.97 6.03 5.82
CA VAL A 54 14.63 5.09 6.75
C VAL A 54 14.98 5.74 8.09
N GLU A 55 15.15 7.07 8.11
CA GLU A 55 15.52 7.85 9.29
C GLU A 55 14.90 9.25 9.23
N CYS A 56 14.57 9.81 10.39
CA CYS A 56 14.16 11.19 10.57
C CYS A 56 14.69 11.71 11.92
N ASN A 57 15.34 12.87 11.94
CA ASN A 57 15.95 13.47 13.14
C ASN A 57 16.89 12.51 13.90
N GLY A 58 17.74 11.78 13.19
CA GLY A 58 18.67 10.80 13.79
C GLY A 58 17.98 9.57 14.39
N LYS A 59 16.67 9.42 14.20
CA LYS A 59 15.87 8.31 14.71
C LYS A 59 15.34 7.46 13.55
N PRO A 60 15.47 6.14 13.63
CA PRO A 60 15.03 5.27 12.56
C PRO A 60 13.49 5.15 12.55
N VAL A 61 12.91 5.07 11.36
CA VAL A 61 11.45 5.00 11.16
C VAL A 61 11.03 3.66 10.55
N ALA A 62 9.75 3.30 10.72
CA ALA A 62 9.19 2.07 10.17
C ALA A 62 7.83 2.32 9.53
N LYS A 63 7.58 1.63 8.41
CA LYS A 63 6.24 1.47 7.84
C LYS A 63 5.76 0.05 8.09
N LEU A 64 4.74 -0.07 8.94
CA LEU A 64 4.00 -1.31 9.13
C LEU A 64 2.89 -1.38 8.08
N SER A 65 2.68 -2.55 7.49
CA SER A 65 1.65 -2.79 6.47
C SER A 65 0.86 -4.03 6.85
N ASP A 66 -0.43 -4.04 6.51
CA ASP A 66 -1.30 -5.20 6.71
C ASP A 66 -0.93 -6.39 5.81
N SER A 67 -0.15 -6.16 4.75
CA SER A 67 0.36 -7.23 3.89
C SER A 67 1.66 -7.81 4.48
N PRO A 68 1.71 -9.12 4.76
CA PRO A 68 2.94 -9.80 5.13
C PRO A 68 4.03 -9.53 4.09
N GLY A 69 5.24 -9.19 4.53
CA GLY A 69 6.38 -8.90 3.65
C GLY A 69 6.50 -7.47 3.12
N LYS A 70 5.51 -6.58 3.35
CA LYS A 70 5.64 -5.13 3.05
C LYS A 70 6.21 -4.31 4.22
N LEU A 71 6.67 -4.97 5.29
CA LEU A 71 7.35 -4.32 6.41
C LEU A 71 8.62 -3.62 5.92
N SER A 72 8.77 -2.33 6.22
CA SER A 72 9.96 -1.56 5.86
C SER A 72 10.53 -0.90 7.11
N ALA A 73 11.63 -1.45 7.64
CA ALA A 73 12.36 -0.93 8.80
C ALA A 73 13.84 -1.32 8.68
N THR A 74 14.74 -0.36 8.88
CA THR A 74 16.20 -0.57 8.79
C THR A 74 16.75 -1.36 9.98
N THR A 75 16.10 -1.26 11.15
CA THR A 75 16.55 -1.93 12.37
C THR A 75 15.49 -2.91 12.87
N ARG A 76 15.89 -4.19 13.02
CA ARG A 76 15.05 -5.29 13.51
C ARG A 76 14.49 -5.05 14.92
N ARG A 77 15.14 -4.20 15.72
CA ARG A 77 14.70 -3.81 17.07
C ARG A 77 13.48 -2.87 17.03
N LEU A 78 13.37 -2.02 16.02
CA LEU A 78 12.22 -1.11 15.86
C LEU A 78 10.97 -1.84 15.40
N SER A 79 11.10 -2.79 14.48
CA SER A 79 9.94 -3.58 14.06
C SER A 79 9.36 -4.34 15.25
N GLY A 80 10.20 -4.95 16.08
CA GLY A 80 9.77 -5.59 17.33
C GLY A 80 9.16 -4.59 18.33
N HIS A 81 9.72 -3.40 18.47
CA HIS A 81 9.21 -2.38 19.41
C HIS A 81 7.95 -1.68 18.91
N CYS A 82 7.73 -1.53 17.60
CA CYS A 82 6.51 -0.92 17.04
C CYS A 82 5.35 -1.92 16.96
N VAL A 83 5.62 -3.21 16.73
CA VAL A 83 4.57 -4.24 16.64
C VAL A 83 4.00 -4.55 18.02
N LYS A 84 4.85 -4.75 19.04
CA LYS A 84 4.42 -5.15 20.40
C LYS A 84 3.32 -4.25 21.01
N PRO A 85 3.42 -2.89 20.97
CA PRO A 85 2.40 -1.99 21.51
C PRO A 85 1.09 -1.99 20.71
N LEU A 86 1.16 -2.24 19.39
CA LEU A 86 -0.03 -2.26 18.52
C LEU A 86 -0.83 -3.55 18.66
N THR A 87 -0.16 -4.66 19.01
CA THR A 87 -0.81 -5.95 19.31
C THR A 87 -1.47 -6.02 20.69
N PHE A 88 -1.23 -5.06 21.60
CA PHE A 88 -1.80 -5.05 22.97
C PHE A 88 -3.13 -4.27 23.07
N ARG A 89 -3.75 -3.88 21.96
CA ARG A 89 -5.10 -3.30 21.91
C ARG A 89 -6.07 -4.18 21.12
N ARG A 90 -6.14 -5.46 21.44
CA ARG A 90 -7.26 -6.35 21.10
C ARG A 90 -7.70 -7.09 22.35
#